data_AF-A0A8J9T116-F1
#
_entry.id   AF-A0A8J9T116-F1
#
_cell.length_a   1.000
_cell.length_b   1.000
_cell.length_c   1.000
_cell.angle_alpha   90.00
_cell.angle_beta   90.00
_cell.angle_gamma   90.00
#
_symmetry.space_group_name_H-M   'P 1'
#
loop_
_entity.id
_entity.type
_entity.pdbx_description
1 polymer ?
#
loop_
_entity_poly.entity_id
_entity_poly.type
_entity_poly.pdbx_seq_one_letter_code
_entity_poly.pdbx_strand_id
1 'polypeptide(L)'
;MTPTTTPKSLMDSFPHTTLTPIATTTSYPTYENLRKMQWELNDNAESIESEFGDGNHGHIFLVIPEAEYLELTDGIPCVPPEKPPINVDHPNGATAPQITEANRRNTNEKFAYKQYHDATKAIRNQLIAAIPLSYIESLSHPTRGFNKVPPIDIITHLWARFGKIRSSDLRANEKRMKAAWHPPTPFQDLIKQLDD
;
A
#
# COMPACT_ATOMS: atom_id res chain seq x y z
N MET A 1 -19.60 -1.28 19.94
CA MET A 1 -19.39 -1.99 18.66
C MET A 1 -18.20 -1.34 17.99
N THR A 2 -17.06 -2.01 17.88
CA THR A 2 -15.99 -1.55 16.99
C THR A 2 -16.51 -1.62 15.55
N PRO A 3 -16.42 -0.57 14.74
CA PRO A 3 -16.86 -0.63 13.35
C PRO A 3 -16.14 -1.77 12.64
N THR A 4 -16.90 -2.64 11.98
CA THR A 4 -16.34 -3.75 11.22
C THR A 4 -15.76 -3.19 9.93
N THR A 5 -14.49 -2.79 9.96
CA THR A 5 -13.74 -2.37 8.77
C THR A 5 -13.67 -3.54 7.79
N THR A 6 -14.01 -3.34 6.53
CA THR A 6 -13.88 -4.34 5.45
C THR A 6 -12.84 -3.86 4.44
N PRO A 7 -12.25 -4.75 3.61
CA PRO A 7 -11.32 -4.30 2.56
C PRO A 7 -11.96 -3.27 1.62
N LYS A 8 -13.26 -3.42 1.31
CA LYS A 8 -13.98 -2.47 0.47
C LYS A 8 -14.14 -1.12 1.16
N SER A 9 -14.56 -1.10 2.43
CA SER A 9 -14.72 0.17 3.15
C SER A 9 -13.38 0.90 3.34
N LEU A 10 -12.26 0.18 3.44
CA LEU A 10 -10.92 0.79 3.43
C LEU A 10 -10.61 1.43 2.08
N MET A 11 -10.86 0.73 0.97
CA MET A 11 -10.66 1.29 -0.36
C MET A 11 -11.52 2.55 -0.59
N ASP A 12 -12.75 2.55 -0.10
CA ASP A 12 -13.67 3.69 -0.21
C ASP A 12 -13.20 4.89 0.65
N SER A 13 -12.37 4.67 1.67
CA SER A 13 -11.81 5.72 2.54
C SER A 13 -10.41 6.22 2.13
N PHE A 14 -9.78 5.59 1.14
CA PHE A 14 -8.44 5.97 0.71
C PHE A 14 -8.40 7.40 0.12
N PRO A 15 -7.35 8.20 0.43
CA PRO A 15 -7.08 9.47 -0.26
C PRO A 15 -7.12 9.32 -1.79
N HIS A 16 -6.54 8.24 -2.29
CA HIS A 16 -6.61 7.82 -3.69
C HIS A 16 -7.46 6.57 -3.83
N THR A 17 -8.78 6.68 -3.96
CA THR A 17 -9.69 5.52 -4.10
C THR A 17 -9.40 4.66 -5.34
N THR A 18 -8.95 5.30 -6.42
CA THR A 18 -8.50 4.64 -7.65
C THR A 18 -7.06 5.06 -7.95
N LEU A 19 -6.17 4.10 -8.14
CA LEU A 19 -4.78 4.41 -8.52
C LEU A 19 -4.72 4.84 -9.98
N THR A 20 -3.77 5.72 -10.28
CA THR A 20 -3.42 6.04 -11.65
C THR A 20 -2.95 4.77 -12.37
N PRO A 21 -3.57 4.37 -13.49
CA PRO A 21 -3.15 3.18 -14.23
C PRO A 21 -1.71 3.29 -14.70
N ILE A 22 -0.90 2.27 -14.41
CA ILE A 22 0.51 2.28 -14.82
C ILE A 22 0.69 2.01 -16.31
N ALA A 23 -0.28 1.32 -16.91
CA ALA A 23 -0.31 0.90 -18.30
C ALA A 23 -1.75 0.77 -18.77
N THR A 24 -1.95 0.78 -20.08
CA THR A 24 -3.23 0.49 -20.72
C THR A 24 -3.04 -0.62 -21.75
N THR A 25 -4.08 -0.93 -22.52
CA THR A 25 -3.96 -1.85 -23.67
C THR A 25 -3.02 -1.32 -24.76
N THR A 26 -2.73 -0.01 -24.77
CA THR A 26 -1.91 0.66 -25.79
C THR A 26 -0.66 1.35 -25.25
N SER A 27 -0.55 1.53 -23.92
CA SER A 27 0.62 2.13 -23.27
C SER A 27 1.33 1.13 -22.35
N TYR A 28 2.67 1.14 -22.40
CA TYR A 28 3.52 0.33 -21.52
C TYR A 28 3.83 1.08 -20.22
N PRO A 29 4.13 0.36 -19.12
CA PRO A 29 4.57 0.99 -17.89
C PRO A 29 5.84 1.81 -18.09
N THR A 30 5.85 3.01 -17.51
CA THR A 30 6.99 3.95 -17.50
C THR A 30 7.44 4.20 -16.07
N TYR A 31 8.66 4.71 -15.90
CA TYR A 31 9.19 5.12 -14.60
C TYR A 31 8.25 6.11 -13.88
N GLU A 32 7.77 7.12 -14.60
CA GLU A 32 6.91 8.17 -14.06
C GLU A 32 5.58 7.62 -13.53
N ASN A 33 4.92 6.74 -14.29
CA ASN A 33 3.67 6.13 -13.86
C ASN A 33 3.87 5.21 -12.64
N LEU A 34 4.99 4.48 -12.58
CA LEU A 34 5.34 3.67 -11.41
C LEU A 34 5.61 4.54 -10.18
N ARG A 35 6.36 5.64 -10.35
CA ARG A 35 6.62 6.60 -9.26
C ARG A 35 5.32 7.19 -8.73
N LYS A 36 4.40 7.57 -9.62
CA LYS A 36 3.09 8.10 -9.22
C LYS A 36 2.25 7.05 -8.49
N MET A 37 2.17 5.82 -8.99
CA MET A 37 1.48 4.73 -8.32
C MET A 37 2.06 4.44 -6.93
N GLN A 38 3.40 4.43 -6.80
CA GLN A 38 4.06 4.25 -5.49
C GLN A 38 3.67 5.35 -4.51
N TRP A 39 3.65 6.61 -4.95
CA TRP A 39 3.26 7.72 -4.11
C TRP A 39 1.80 7.60 -3.64
N GLU A 40 0.86 7.30 -4.55
CA GLU A 40 -0.55 7.10 -4.19
C GLU A 40 -0.74 5.91 -3.23
N LEU A 41 0.05 4.84 -3.40
CA LEU A 41 0.04 3.68 -2.51
C LEU A 41 0.57 4.00 -1.11
N ASN A 42 1.65 4.78 -1.02
CA ASN A 42 2.22 5.20 0.25
C ASN A 42 1.22 6.07 1.02
N ASP A 43 0.61 7.06 0.36
CA ASP A 43 -0.40 7.94 0.97
C ASP A 43 -1.64 7.14 1.43
N ASN A 44 -2.11 6.21 0.61
CA ASN A 44 -3.19 5.30 0.99
C ASN A 44 -2.82 4.42 2.19
N ALA A 45 -1.62 3.84 2.20
CA ALA A 45 -1.18 2.94 3.25
C ALA A 45 -0.96 3.67 4.59
N GLU A 46 -0.37 4.86 4.56
CA GLU A 46 -0.20 5.72 5.75
C GLU A 46 -1.55 6.21 6.32
N SER A 47 -2.56 6.42 5.46
CA SER A 47 -3.90 6.83 5.93
C SER A 47 -4.62 5.79 6.78
N ILE A 48 -4.18 4.53 6.77
CA ILE A 48 -4.77 3.46 7.58
C ILE A 48 -4.09 3.44 8.94
N GLU A 49 -4.76 3.99 9.95
CA GLU A 49 -4.30 4.00 11.34
C GLU A 49 -3.79 2.63 11.80
N SER A 50 -2.63 2.62 12.46
CA SER A 50 -1.98 1.43 12.96
C SER A 50 -1.13 1.73 14.18
N GLU A 51 -1.12 0.80 15.14
CA GLU A 51 -0.18 0.81 16.26
C GLU A 51 1.08 -0.05 15.97
N PHE A 52 1.23 -0.59 14.75
CA PHE A 52 2.37 -1.43 14.40
C PHE A 52 3.65 -0.62 14.18
N GLY A 53 4.79 -1.27 14.42
CA GLY A 53 6.11 -0.65 14.30
C GLY A 53 6.28 0.48 15.32
N ASP A 54 6.54 1.68 14.85
CA ASP A 54 6.66 2.89 15.68
C ASP A 54 5.30 3.58 15.97
N GLY A 55 4.22 3.12 15.32
CA GLY A 55 2.86 3.63 15.47
C GLY A 55 2.55 4.93 14.73
N ASN A 56 3.46 5.45 13.89
CA ASN A 56 3.28 6.77 13.25
C ASN A 56 3.04 6.70 11.73
N HIS A 57 3.27 5.55 11.10
CA HIS A 57 3.26 5.40 9.63
C HIS A 57 2.16 4.49 9.08
N GLY A 58 1.09 4.31 9.85
CA GLY A 58 -0.05 3.50 9.44
C GLY A 58 0.36 2.11 8.93
N HIS A 59 -0.03 1.77 7.71
CA HIS A 59 0.31 0.50 7.05
C HIS A 59 1.36 0.63 5.93
N ILE A 60 2.20 1.67 5.92
CA ILE A 60 3.18 1.88 4.84
C ILE A 60 4.13 0.68 4.63
N PHE A 61 4.43 -0.07 5.69
CA PHE A 61 5.24 -1.30 5.64
C PHE A 61 4.70 -2.37 4.67
N LEU A 62 3.44 -2.27 4.22
CA LEU A 62 2.87 -3.16 3.21
C LEU A 62 3.28 -2.82 1.78
N VAL A 63 3.79 -1.61 1.54
CA VAL A 63 4.02 -1.04 0.20
C VAL A 63 5.44 -0.54 -0.06
N ILE A 64 6.29 -0.50 0.97
CA ILE A 64 7.74 -0.21 0.84
C ILE A 64 8.60 -1.41 1.28
N PRO A 65 9.85 -1.53 0.79
CA PRO A 65 10.78 -2.54 1.26
C PRO A 65 11.12 -2.40 2.75
N GLU A 66 11.44 -3.52 3.40
CA GLU A 66 11.78 -3.54 4.84
C GLU A 66 12.96 -2.61 5.18
N ALA A 67 13.98 -2.54 4.32
CA ALA A 67 15.12 -1.65 4.54
C ALA A 67 14.70 -0.16 4.56
N GLU A 68 13.80 0.25 3.67
CA GLU A 68 13.26 1.62 3.63
C GLU A 68 12.39 1.90 4.85
N TYR A 69 11.57 0.93 5.27
CA TYR A 69 10.78 1.05 6.49
C TYR A 69 11.66 1.21 7.74
N LEU A 70 12.72 0.42 7.86
CA LEU A 70 13.64 0.51 8.99
C LEU A 70 14.41 1.84 9.02
N GLU A 71 14.73 2.43 7.86
CA GLU A 71 15.29 3.78 7.79
C GLU A 71 14.28 4.84 8.25
N LEU A 72 13.00 4.67 7.90
CA LEU A 72 11.92 5.58 8.28
C LEU A 72 11.65 5.56 9.79
N THR A 73 11.78 4.39 10.44
CA THR A 73 11.37 4.18 11.85
C THR A 73 12.54 4.09 12.82
N ASP A 74 13.72 4.58 12.46
CA ASP A 74 14.94 4.49 13.28
C ASP A 74 15.26 3.06 13.76
N GLY A 75 15.03 2.08 12.87
CA GLY A 75 15.31 0.66 13.10
C GLY A 75 14.21 -0.13 13.80
N ILE A 76 13.00 0.42 13.98
CA ILE A 76 11.87 -0.29 14.58
C ILE A 76 11.13 -1.11 13.51
N PRO A 77 11.18 -2.46 13.55
CA PRO A 77 10.50 -3.28 12.54
C PRO A 77 8.99 -3.31 12.78
N CYS A 78 8.22 -3.41 11.69
CA CYS A 78 6.81 -3.77 11.77
C CYS A 78 6.67 -5.30 11.75
N VAL A 79 6.21 -5.88 12.86
CA VAL A 79 5.94 -7.31 12.96
C VAL A 79 4.47 -7.59 12.66
N PRO A 80 4.14 -8.45 11.67
CA PRO A 80 2.76 -8.86 11.42
C PRO A 80 2.09 -9.45 12.67
N PRO A 81 0.83 -9.08 12.97
CA PRO A 81 0.12 -9.62 14.13
C PRO A 81 -0.14 -11.12 13.99
N GLU A 82 0.05 -11.86 15.09
CA GLU A 82 -0.33 -13.27 15.15
C GLU A 82 -1.85 -13.42 15.27
N LYS A 83 -2.38 -14.56 14.79
CA LYS A 83 -3.81 -14.85 14.90
C LYS A 83 -4.16 -15.12 16.37
N PRO A 84 -5.00 -14.30 17.01
CA PRO A 84 -5.36 -14.51 18.41
C PRO A 84 -6.25 -15.74 18.57
N PRO A 85 -6.25 -16.38 19.76
CA PRO A 85 -7.10 -17.53 20.01
C PRO A 85 -8.58 -17.15 20.00
N ILE A 86 -9.43 -18.12 19.65
CA ILE A 86 -10.89 -17.91 19.62
C ILE A 86 -11.39 -17.50 21.02
N ASN A 87 -10.95 -18.24 22.05
CA ASN A 87 -11.23 -17.96 23.46
C ASN A 87 -9.91 -17.77 24.21
N VAL A 88 -9.94 -16.98 25.28
CA VAL A 88 -8.77 -16.78 26.14
C VAL A 88 -8.72 -17.89 27.18
N ASP A 89 -7.57 -18.54 27.32
CA ASP A 89 -7.33 -19.45 28.44
C ASP A 89 -7.05 -18.64 29.70
N HIS A 90 -7.86 -18.87 30.74
CA HIS A 90 -7.73 -18.18 32.02
C HIS A 90 -7.04 -19.10 33.05
N PRO A 91 -6.04 -18.60 33.80
CA PRO A 91 -5.42 -19.37 34.87
C PRO A 91 -6.45 -19.83 35.92
N ASN A 92 -6.22 -20.99 36.53
CA ASN A 92 -7.03 -21.46 37.65
C ASN A 92 -7.01 -20.43 38.80
N GLY A 93 -8.19 -20.03 39.26
CA GLY A 93 -8.33 -19.00 40.30
C GLY A 93 -8.24 -17.56 39.81
N ALA A 94 -8.25 -17.32 38.49
CA ALA A 94 -8.31 -15.96 37.95
C ALA A 94 -9.53 -15.21 38.48
N THR A 95 -9.29 -14.00 38.98
CA THR A 95 -10.33 -13.10 39.47
C THR A 95 -11.12 -12.49 38.32
N ALA A 96 -12.34 -12.03 38.58
CA ALA A 96 -13.18 -11.40 37.57
C ALA A 96 -12.51 -10.20 36.84
N PRO A 97 -11.76 -9.31 37.50
CA PRO A 97 -11.01 -8.26 36.82
C PRO A 97 -9.91 -8.79 35.88
N GLN A 98 -9.20 -9.86 36.27
CA GLN A 98 -8.16 -10.47 35.43
C GLN A 98 -8.75 -11.10 34.16
N ILE A 99 -9.89 -11.80 34.29
CA ILE A 99 -10.63 -12.37 33.17
C ILE A 99 -11.09 -11.26 32.22
N THR A 100 -11.63 -10.18 32.76
CA THR A 100 -12.11 -9.03 31.98
C THR A 100 -10.99 -8.38 31.17
N GLU A 101 -9.85 -8.10 31.80
CA GLU A 101 -8.70 -7.50 31.10
C GLU A 101 -8.11 -8.42 30.03
N ALA A 102 -8.03 -9.73 30.30
CA ALA A 102 -7.52 -10.69 29.33
C ALA A 102 -8.42 -10.77 28.08
N ASN A 103 -9.75 -10.75 28.28
CA ASN A 103 -10.70 -10.70 27.18
C ASN A 103 -10.64 -9.38 26.39
N ARG A 104 -10.40 -8.25 27.08
CA ARG A 104 -10.21 -6.94 26.45
C ARG A 104 -8.96 -6.94 25.55
N ARG A 105 -7.83 -7.45 26.04
CA ARG A 105 -6.58 -7.59 25.25
C ARG A 105 -6.79 -8.44 24.00
N ASN A 106 -7.38 -9.63 24.16
CA ASN A 106 -7.68 -10.52 23.02
C ASN A 106 -8.63 -9.86 21.99
N THR A 107 -9.56 -9.01 22.45
CA THR A 107 -10.43 -8.25 21.54
C THR A 107 -9.63 -7.23 20.71
N ASN A 108 -8.70 -6.51 21.34
CA ASN A 108 -7.81 -5.58 20.65
C ASN A 108 -6.87 -6.30 19.68
N GLU A 109 -6.28 -7.42 20.08
CA GLU A 109 -5.43 -8.25 19.21
C GLU A 109 -6.21 -8.77 18.00
N LYS A 110 -7.48 -9.18 18.17
CA LYS A 110 -8.36 -9.60 17.06
C LYS A 110 -8.66 -8.45 16.11
N PHE A 111 -8.83 -7.25 16.65
CA PHE A 111 -9.01 -6.05 15.84
C PHE A 111 -7.76 -5.75 15.01
N ALA A 112 -6.58 -5.70 15.64
CA ALA A 112 -5.30 -5.46 14.98
C ALA A 112 -5.00 -6.51 13.90
N TYR A 113 -5.17 -7.80 14.21
CA TYR A 113 -5.03 -8.90 13.24
C TYR A 113 -5.96 -8.74 12.03
N LYS A 114 -7.22 -8.38 12.29
CA LYS A 114 -8.21 -8.17 11.23
C LYS A 114 -7.85 -6.96 10.36
N GLN A 115 -7.48 -5.85 10.98
CA GLN A 115 -7.13 -4.60 10.30
C GLN A 115 -5.92 -4.80 9.38
N TYR A 116 -4.84 -5.43 9.86
CA TYR A 116 -3.68 -5.80 9.06
C TYR A 116 -4.07 -6.58 7.79
N HIS A 117 -4.89 -7.62 7.95
CA HIS A 117 -5.27 -8.47 6.81
C HIS A 117 -6.23 -7.77 5.86
N ASP A 118 -7.10 -6.89 6.34
CA ASP A 118 -8.02 -6.16 5.49
C ASP A 118 -7.32 -5.02 4.74
N ALA A 119 -6.35 -4.33 5.36
CA ALA A 119 -5.44 -3.40 4.69
C ALA A 119 -4.65 -4.10 3.58
N THR A 120 -4.06 -5.27 3.89
CA THR A 120 -3.33 -6.09 2.91
C THR A 120 -4.20 -6.51 1.72
N LYS A 121 -5.49 -6.79 1.95
CA LYS A 121 -6.43 -7.12 0.87
C LYS A 121 -6.85 -5.88 0.09
N ALA A 122 -7.13 -4.77 0.77
CA ALA A 122 -7.58 -3.52 0.17
C ALA A 122 -6.53 -3.00 -0.83
N ILE A 123 -5.28 -2.84 -0.37
CA ILE A 123 -4.16 -2.34 -1.20
C ILE A 123 -3.92 -3.27 -2.40
N ARG A 124 -3.98 -4.59 -2.19
CA ARG A 124 -3.80 -5.57 -3.27
C ARG A 124 -4.92 -5.51 -4.31
N ASN A 125 -6.17 -5.43 -3.87
CA ASN A 125 -7.31 -5.31 -4.77
C ASN A 125 -7.21 -4.03 -5.60
N GLN A 126 -6.73 -2.96 -4.97
CA GLN A 126 -6.49 -1.69 -5.64
C GLN A 126 -5.40 -1.79 -6.72
N LEU A 127 -4.27 -2.43 -6.41
CA LEU A 127 -3.22 -2.74 -7.37
C LEU A 127 -3.76 -3.56 -8.56
N ILE A 128 -4.45 -4.66 -8.28
CA ILE A 128 -5.00 -5.55 -9.31
C ILE A 128 -6.02 -4.81 -10.20
N ALA A 129 -6.78 -3.87 -9.64
CA ALA A 129 -7.72 -3.08 -10.41
C ALA A 129 -7.03 -2.06 -11.34
N ALA A 130 -5.87 -1.53 -10.94
CA ALA A 130 -5.15 -0.48 -11.68
C ALA A 130 -4.15 -1.02 -12.72
N ILE A 131 -3.76 -2.30 -12.61
CA ILE A 131 -2.70 -2.91 -13.41
C ILE A 131 -3.29 -3.94 -14.37
N PRO A 132 -3.05 -3.83 -15.70
CA PRO A 132 -3.43 -4.90 -16.62
C PRO A 132 -2.75 -6.21 -16.23
N LEU A 133 -3.54 -7.30 -16.12
CA LEU A 133 -3.06 -8.57 -15.56
C LEU A 133 -1.83 -9.13 -16.29
N SER A 134 -1.66 -8.86 -17.59
CA SER A 134 -0.48 -9.30 -18.37
C SER A 134 0.86 -8.85 -17.77
N TYR A 135 0.88 -7.77 -16.97
CA TYR A 135 2.08 -7.27 -16.31
C TYR A 135 2.37 -7.94 -14.96
N ILE A 136 1.40 -8.64 -14.37
CA ILE A 136 1.50 -9.24 -13.02
C ILE A 136 1.08 -10.71 -12.98
N GLU A 137 0.62 -11.29 -14.09
CA GLU A 137 0.09 -12.65 -14.18
C GLU A 137 1.08 -13.70 -13.68
N SER A 138 2.39 -13.48 -13.89
CA SER A 138 3.44 -14.39 -13.40
C SER A 138 3.50 -14.51 -11.87
N LEU A 139 2.90 -13.59 -11.12
CA LEU A 139 2.78 -13.64 -9.66
C LEU A 139 1.54 -14.41 -9.21
N SER A 140 0.57 -14.62 -10.11
CA SER A 140 -0.69 -15.27 -9.79
C SER A 140 -0.51 -16.76 -9.56
N HIS A 141 -1.22 -17.31 -8.57
CA HIS A 141 -1.31 -18.75 -8.41
C HIS A 141 -2.35 -19.35 -9.37
N PRO A 142 -2.06 -20.44 -10.10
CA PRO A 142 -2.94 -21.00 -11.13
C PRO A 142 -4.39 -21.23 -10.69
N THR A 143 -4.59 -21.70 -9.46
CA THR A 143 -5.93 -22.00 -8.90
C THR A 143 -6.41 -21.05 -7.82
N ARG A 144 -5.54 -20.15 -7.33
CA ARG A 144 -5.85 -19.28 -6.16
C ARG A 144 -5.78 -17.79 -6.48
N GLY A 145 -5.37 -17.44 -7.69
CA GLY A 145 -5.17 -16.05 -8.10
C GLY A 145 -4.12 -15.35 -7.23
N PHE A 146 -4.38 -14.08 -6.93
CA PHE A 146 -3.50 -13.23 -6.14
C PHE A 146 -3.77 -13.29 -4.62
N ASN A 147 -4.65 -14.16 -4.13
CA ASN A 147 -5.11 -14.20 -2.72
C ASN A 147 -4.00 -14.39 -1.67
N LYS A 148 -2.82 -14.86 -2.06
CA LYS A 148 -1.66 -15.00 -1.17
C LYS A 148 -0.44 -14.17 -1.59
N VAL A 149 -0.56 -13.35 -2.63
CA VAL A 149 0.50 -12.45 -3.08
C VAL A 149 0.48 -11.18 -2.21
N PRO A 150 1.55 -10.87 -1.46
CA PRO A 150 1.73 -9.61 -0.76
C PRO A 150 1.69 -8.41 -1.72
N PRO A 151 1.14 -7.24 -1.33
CA PRO A 151 1.19 -6.04 -2.16
C PRO A 151 2.61 -5.64 -2.56
N ILE A 152 3.55 -5.70 -1.61
CA ILE A 152 4.97 -5.39 -1.85
C ILE A 152 5.61 -6.27 -2.94
N ASP A 153 5.19 -7.52 -3.10
CA ASP A 153 5.72 -8.40 -4.14
C ASP A 153 5.28 -7.93 -5.55
N ILE A 154 4.05 -7.43 -5.66
CA ILE A 154 3.53 -6.84 -6.90
C ILE A 154 4.32 -5.56 -7.24
N ILE A 155 4.50 -4.69 -6.26
CA ILE A 155 5.24 -3.42 -6.39
C ILE A 155 6.69 -3.69 -6.80
N THR A 156 7.36 -4.60 -6.08
CA THR A 156 8.75 -5.00 -6.34
C THR A 156 8.91 -5.58 -7.75
N HIS A 157 7.98 -6.44 -8.17
CA HIS A 157 7.98 -6.99 -9.53
C HIS A 157 7.91 -5.92 -10.61
N LEU A 158 7.04 -4.93 -10.43
CA LEU A 158 6.86 -3.84 -11.37
C LEU A 158 8.11 -2.96 -11.46
N TRP A 159 8.69 -2.57 -10.32
CA TRP A 159 9.94 -1.80 -10.28
C TRP A 159 11.10 -2.57 -10.91
N ALA A 160 11.26 -3.86 -10.60
CA ALA A 160 12.33 -4.67 -11.17
C ALA A 160 12.24 -4.80 -12.70
N ARG A 161 11.03 -4.88 -13.27
CA ARG A 161 10.81 -5.09 -14.71
C ARG A 161 10.70 -3.80 -15.52
N PHE A 162 10.07 -2.77 -14.95
CA PHE A 162 9.69 -1.57 -15.69
C PHE A 162 10.21 -0.27 -15.08
N GLY A 163 10.84 -0.32 -13.90
CA GLY A 163 11.40 0.83 -13.20
C GLY A 163 12.71 1.37 -13.77
N LYS A 164 13.22 0.84 -14.88
CA LYS A 164 14.41 1.39 -15.55
C LYS A 164 13.99 2.51 -16.49
N ILE A 165 14.57 3.70 -16.31
CA ILE A 165 14.37 4.84 -17.21
C ILE A 165 14.87 4.47 -18.61
N ARG A 166 13.98 4.48 -19.60
CA ARG A 166 14.29 4.15 -21.00
C ARG A 166 14.57 5.43 -21.79
N SER A 167 15.25 5.30 -22.93
CA SER A 167 15.45 6.43 -23.86
C SER A 167 14.14 7.02 -24.39
N SER A 168 13.05 6.23 -24.42
CA SER A 168 11.70 6.75 -24.69
C SER A 168 11.22 7.72 -23.61
N ASP A 169 11.48 7.40 -22.34
CA ASP A 169 11.05 8.19 -21.19
C ASP A 169 11.82 9.51 -21.16
N LEU A 170 13.13 9.46 -21.41
CA LEU A 170 13.96 10.66 -21.55
C LEU A 170 13.49 11.57 -22.69
N ARG A 171 13.15 11.01 -23.85
CA ARG A 171 12.64 11.80 -24.99
C ARG A 171 11.26 12.40 -24.72
N ALA A 172 10.39 11.65 -24.02
CA ALA A 172 9.12 12.18 -23.57
C ALA A 172 9.32 13.35 -22.60
N ASN A 173 10.28 13.22 -21.67
CA ASN A 173 10.59 14.31 -20.74
C ASN A 173 11.18 15.53 -21.45
N GLU A 174 12.16 15.32 -22.34
CA GLU A 174 12.75 16.40 -23.14
C GLU A 174 11.69 17.13 -23.96
N LYS A 175 10.71 16.40 -24.52
CA LYS A 175 9.58 17.01 -25.23
C LYS A 175 8.70 17.85 -24.31
N ARG A 176 8.44 17.40 -23.07
CA ARG A 176 7.71 18.19 -22.06
C ARG A 176 8.47 19.45 -21.65
N MET A 177 9.76 19.33 -21.37
CA MET A 177 10.63 20.46 -21.02
C MET A 177 10.69 21.53 -22.14
N LYS A 178 10.58 21.11 -23.40
CA LYS A 178 10.58 22.00 -24.56
C LYS A 178 9.20 22.54 -24.93
N ALA A 179 8.14 22.15 -24.23
CA ALA A 179 6.79 22.64 -24.51
C ALA A 179 6.71 24.14 -24.17
N ALA A 180 6.15 24.93 -25.09
CA ALA A 180 5.99 26.36 -24.84
C ALA A 180 4.95 26.61 -23.75
N TRP A 181 5.30 27.42 -22.75
CA TRP A 181 4.34 27.95 -21.78
C TRP A 181 3.60 29.16 -22.38
N HIS A 182 2.27 29.19 -22.22
CA HIS A 182 1.42 30.22 -22.81
C HIS A 182 0.49 30.81 -21.74
N PRO A 183 0.55 32.13 -21.47
CA PRO A 183 -0.46 32.80 -20.65
C PRO A 183 -1.88 32.52 -21.22
N PRO A 184 -2.89 32.29 -20.36
CA PRO A 184 -2.99 32.68 -18.95
C PRO A 184 -2.67 31.56 -17.94
N THR A 185 -2.01 30.46 -18.32
CA THR A 185 -1.68 29.40 -17.35
C THR A 185 -0.75 29.93 -16.27
N PRO A 186 -0.92 29.55 -14.98
CA PRO A 186 -0.04 30.01 -13.91
C PRO A 186 1.44 29.72 -14.19
N PHE A 187 2.33 30.57 -13.68
CA PHE A 187 3.78 30.35 -13.76
C PHE A 187 4.21 29.01 -13.12
N GLN A 188 3.45 28.54 -12.13
CA GLN A 188 3.65 27.24 -11.48
C GLN A 188 3.63 26.07 -12.47
N ASP A 189 2.88 26.16 -13.58
CA ASP A 189 2.85 25.10 -14.58
C ASP A 189 4.14 25.06 -15.42
N LEU A 190 4.87 26.18 -15.53
CA LEU A 190 6.22 26.19 -16.08
C LEU A 190 7.24 25.59 -15.10
N ILE A 191 7.10 25.87 -13.79
CA ILE A 191 7.97 25.27 -12.76
C ILE A 191 7.81 23.74 -12.74
N LYS A 192 6.58 23.22 -12.78
CA LYS A 192 6.33 21.76 -12.81
C LYS A 192 7.04 21.05 -13.96
N GLN A 193 7.19 21.69 -15.12
CA GLN A 193 7.94 21.12 -16.25
C GLN A 193 9.44 20.92 -15.98
N LEU A 194 9.98 21.57 -14.95
CA LEU A 194 11.37 21.45 -14.52
C LEU A 194 11.55 20.42 -13.39
N ASP A 195 10.52 20.23 -12.58
CA ASP A 195 10.54 19.35 -11.40
C ASP A 195 10.18 17.89 -11.73
N ASP A 196 9.50 17.65 -12.87
CA ASP A 196 9.06 16.34 -13.38
C ASP A 196 10.07 15.68 -14.37
#